data_AF-A0A962Z1W9-F1
#
_entry.id   AF-A0A962Z1W9-F1
#
_cell.length_a   1.000
_cell.length_b   1.000
_cell.length_c   1.000
_cell.angle_alpha   90.00
_cell.angle_beta   90.00
_cell.angle_gamma   90.00
#
_symmetry.space_group_name_H-M   'P 1'
#
loop_
_entity.id
_entity.type
_entity.pdbx_description
1 polymer ?
#
loop_
_entity_poly.entity_id
_entity_poly.type
_entity_poly.pdbx_seq_one_letter_code
_entity_poly.pdbx_strand_id
1 'polypeptide(L)'
;KIRRGLSAGRVQSPALRLIVEREEEIEAFKTREYWTIEADLLKEKQPFSAKLTQLDGEKLSQFSITDGEPAAAAERKLLAAANGSLKVVEIQKKQRKRNP
;
A
#
# COMPACT_ATOMS: atom_id res chain seq x y z
N LYS A 1 45.79 -7.11 -12.13
CA LYS A 1 46.08 -7.90 -10.91
C LYS A 1 45.19 -7.34 -9.80
N ILE A 2 44.30 -8.16 -9.21
CA ILE A 2 43.38 -7.73 -8.14
C ILE A 2 44.22 -7.24 -6.94
N ARG A 3 43.85 -6.10 -6.33
CA ARG A 3 44.59 -5.53 -5.19
C ARG A 3 44.58 -6.49 -4.00
N ARG A 4 45.70 -6.55 -3.29
CA ARG A 4 45.89 -7.42 -2.12
C ARG A 4 44.80 -7.09 -1.07
N GLY A 5 44.01 -8.09 -0.66
CA GLY A 5 42.91 -7.94 0.30
C GLY A 5 41.49 -7.93 -0.28
N LEU A 6 41.33 -7.89 -1.60
CA LEU A 6 40.02 -8.05 -2.25
C LEU A 6 39.73 -9.53 -2.49
N SER A 7 38.63 -10.04 -1.94
CA SER A 7 38.09 -11.37 -2.27
C SER A 7 36.91 -11.24 -3.24
N ALA A 8 36.78 -12.20 -4.13
CA ALA A 8 35.64 -12.33 -5.03
C ALA A 8 35.31 -13.81 -5.20
N GLY A 9 34.03 -14.15 -5.20
CA GLY A 9 33.59 -15.55 -5.27
C GLY A 9 32.11 -15.66 -5.60
N ARG A 10 31.71 -16.81 -6.15
CA ARG A 10 30.34 -17.06 -6.66
C ARG A 10 29.24 -16.79 -5.63
N VAL A 11 29.53 -16.90 -4.33
CA VAL A 11 28.56 -16.65 -3.25
C VAL A 11 28.80 -15.30 -2.60
N GLN A 12 30.05 -14.97 -2.28
CA GLN A 12 30.40 -13.74 -1.57
C GLN A 12 30.11 -12.49 -2.42
N SER A 13 30.42 -12.51 -3.72
CA SER A 13 30.23 -11.35 -4.58
C SER A 13 28.75 -11.04 -4.85
N PRO A 14 27.85 -12.02 -5.13
CA PRO A 14 26.43 -11.73 -5.23
C PRO A 14 25.79 -11.32 -3.90
N ALA A 15 26.19 -11.93 -2.77
CA ALA A 15 25.67 -11.52 -1.46
C ALA A 15 26.03 -10.06 -1.14
N LEU A 16 27.30 -9.67 -1.38
CA LEU A 16 27.74 -8.29 -1.22
C LEU A 16 26.98 -7.35 -2.17
N ARG A 17 26.78 -7.76 -3.42
CA ARG A 17 26.03 -6.99 -4.42
C ARG A 17 24.58 -6.71 -3.99
N LEU A 18 23.85 -7.71 -3.49
CA LEU A 18 22.47 -7.52 -3.04
C LEU A 18 22.36 -6.51 -1.89
N ILE A 19 23.35 -6.51 -0.98
CA ILE A 19 23.40 -5.55 0.12
C ILE A 19 23.66 -4.14 -0.41
N VAL A 20 24.64 -3.99 -1.31
CA VAL A 20 24.97 -2.68 -1.89
C VAL A 20 23.81 -2.14 -2.73
N GLU A 21 23.19 -2.96 -3.57
CA GLU A 21 22.01 -2.56 -4.36
C GLU A 21 20.85 -2.12 -3.44
N ARG A 22 20.64 -2.83 -2.32
CA ARG A 22 19.62 -2.45 -1.34
C ARG A 22 19.94 -1.14 -0.63
N GLU A 23 21.21 -0.90 -0.29
CA GLU A 23 21.64 0.35 0.33
C GLU A 23 21.49 1.53 -0.64
N GLU A 24 21.89 1.36 -1.90
CA GLU A 24 21.70 2.36 -2.96
C GLU A 24 20.20 2.69 -3.16
N GLU A 25 19.31 1.70 -3.11
CA GLU A 25 17.86 1.91 -3.14
C GLU A 25 17.36 2.71 -1.93
N ILE A 26 17.91 2.47 -0.74
CA ILE A 26 17.55 3.18 0.49
C ILE A 26 18.05 4.63 0.41
N GLU A 27 19.28 4.87 -0.03
CA GLU A 27 19.83 6.22 -0.23
C GLU A 27 19.07 7.00 -1.31
N ALA A 28 18.64 6.33 -2.38
CA ALA A 28 17.83 6.93 -3.45
C ALA A 28 16.35 7.10 -3.07
N PHE A 29 15.89 6.56 -1.94
CA PHE A 29 14.49 6.62 -1.54
C PHE A 29 14.07 8.05 -1.22
N LYS A 30 13.11 8.57 -2.00
CA LYS A 30 12.47 9.86 -1.75
C LYS A 30 11.11 9.61 -1.11
N THR A 31 10.96 10.00 0.17
CA THR A 31 9.67 9.95 0.86
C THR A 31 8.64 10.80 0.13
N ARG A 32 7.45 10.24 -0.09
CA ARG A 32 6.33 10.94 -0.71
C ARG A 32 5.13 10.81 0.21
N GLU A 33 4.50 11.93 0.48
CA GLU A 33 3.25 11.98 1.22
C GLU A 33 2.14 11.33 0.39
N TYR A 34 1.28 10.58 1.06
CA TYR A 34 0.07 10.03 0.48
C TYR A 34 -0.99 9.84 1.55
N TRP A 35 -2.23 9.87 1.09
CA TRP A 35 -3.40 9.80 1.93
C TRP A 35 -4.23 8.57 1.55
N THR A 36 -4.80 7.94 2.57
CA THR A 36 -5.74 6.84 2.40
C THR A 36 -7.03 7.20 3.09
N ILE A 37 -8.15 6.89 2.43
CA ILE A 37 -9.48 7.11 3.00
C ILE A 37 -9.99 5.79 3.53
N GLU A 38 -10.34 5.78 4.81
CA GLU A 38 -10.92 4.65 5.52
C GLU A 38 -12.28 5.05 6.09
N ALA A 39 -13.20 4.11 6.13
CA ALA A 39 -14.53 4.28 6.69
C ALA A 39 -14.71 3.29 7.83
N ASP A 40 -15.09 3.81 9.00
CA ASP A 40 -15.52 2.99 10.14
C ASP A 40 -16.98 2.60 9.97
N LEU A 41 -17.24 1.30 9.90
CA LEU A 41 -18.54 0.74 9.58
C LEU A 41 -19.02 -0.17 10.71
N LEU A 42 -20.35 -0.25 10.85
CA LEU A 42 -21.01 -1.11 11.82
C LEU A 42 -22.05 -1.96 11.11
N LYS A 43 -21.96 -3.29 11.26
CA LYS A 43 -22.99 -4.21 10.82
C LYS A 43 -23.41 -5.11 11.97
N GLU A 44 -24.70 -5.09 12.35
CA GLU A 44 -25.26 -5.97 13.38
C GLU A 44 -24.44 -5.98 14.70
N LYS A 45 -23.92 -4.81 15.09
CA LYS A 45 -23.03 -4.58 16.25
C LYS A 45 -21.57 -5.04 16.09
N GLN A 46 -21.17 -5.53 14.92
CA GLN A 46 -19.77 -5.82 14.60
C GLN A 46 -19.14 -4.60 13.91
N PRO A 47 -18.20 -3.88 14.56
CA PRO A 47 -17.45 -2.82 13.90
C PRO A 47 -16.37 -3.42 12.99
N PHE A 48 -16.12 -2.75 11.86
CA PHE A 48 -15.03 -3.05 10.95
C PHE A 48 -14.67 -1.81 10.14
N SER A 49 -13.41 -1.69 9.72
CA SER A 49 -12.98 -0.63 8.82
C SER A 49 -12.98 -1.10 7.36
N ALA A 50 -13.26 -0.18 6.45
CA ALA A 50 -13.17 -0.41 5.01
C ALA A 50 -12.31 0.68 4.38
N LYS A 51 -11.34 0.27 3.56
CA LYS A 51 -10.49 1.19 2.81
C LYS A 51 -11.08 1.48 1.44
N LEU A 52 -11.02 2.74 1.03
CA LEU A 52 -11.37 3.16 -0.33
C LEU A 52 -10.38 2.57 -1.34
N THR A 53 -10.90 1.85 -2.34
CA THR A 53 -10.10 1.20 -3.38
C THR A 53 -10.33 1.76 -4.77
N GLN A 54 -11.45 2.45 -4.99
CA GLN A 54 -11.82 3.05 -6.27
C GLN A 54 -12.58 4.36 -6.00
N LEU A 55 -12.27 5.40 -6.77
CA LEU A 55 -12.96 6.68 -6.75
C LEU A 55 -13.20 7.12 -8.19
N ASP A 56 -14.42 7.55 -8.52
CA ASP A 56 -14.78 8.03 -9.87
C ASP A 56 -14.46 7.05 -11.02
N GLY A 57 -14.54 5.75 -10.74
CA GLY A 57 -14.23 4.70 -11.72
C GLY A 57 -12.74 4.38 -11.83
N GLU A 58 -11.86 5.14 -11.18
CA GLU A 58 -10.42 4.90 -11.18
C GLU A 58 -9.96 4.15 -9.93
N LYS A 59 -9.13 3.13 -10.13
CA LYS A 59 -8.56 2.34 -9.03
C LYS A 59 -7.49 3.15 -8.32
N LEU A 60 -7.64 3.31 -7.01
CA LEU A 60 -6.67 4.01 -6.19
C LEU A 60 -5.47 3.11 -5.91
N SER A 61 -4.29 3.68 -6.14
CA SER A 61 -2.99 3.13 -5.76
C SER A 61 -2.42 3.92 -4.58
N GLN A 62 -1.27 3.48 -4.06
CA GLN A 62 -0.64 4.09 -2.89
C GLN A 62 -0.44 5.61 -3.02
N PHE A 63 -0.15 6.12 -4.22
CA PHE A 63 0.13 7.54 -4.48
C PHE A 63 -0.97 8.22 -5.31
N SER A 64 -2.19 7.68 -5.31
CA SER A 64 -3.31 8.30 -6.05
C SER A 64 -3.85 9.55 -5.35
N ILE A 65 -3.68 9.68 -4.04
CA ILE A 65 -4.05 10.87 -3.26
C ILE A 65 -2.78 11.33 -2.55
N THR A 66 -2.13 12.38 -3.08
CA THR A 66 -0.85 12.88 -2.55
C THR A 66 -1.00 14.07 -1.61
N ASP A 67 -2.14 14.75 -1.65
CA ASP A 67 -2.36 16.01 -0.96
C ASP A 67 -3.64 15.96 -0.11
N GLY A 68 -3.67 16.76 0.96
CA GLY A 68 -4.80 16.81 1.90
C GLY A 68 -6.07 17.41 1.29
N GLU A 69 -5.97 18.35 0.35
CA GLU A 69 -7.14 18.96 -0.33
C GLU A 69 -7.93 17.94 -1.17
N PRO A 70 -7.31 17.17 -2.08
CA PRO A 70 -7.95 16.04 -2.76
C PRO A 70 -8.53 15.00 -1.81
N ALA A 71 -7.84 14.70 -0.69
CA ALA A 71 -8.33 13.76 0.31
C ALA A 71 -9.63 14.25 0.96
N ALA A 72 -9.67 15.51 1.41
CA ALA A 72 -10.85 16.13 2.00
C ALA A 72 -11.99 16.29 0.98
N ALA A 73 -11.68 16.59 -0.27
CA ALA A 73 -12.68 16.65 -1.35
C ALA A 73 -13.33 15.29 -1.60
N ALA A 74 -12.52 14.23 -1.66
CA ALA A 74 -13.01 12.85 -1.83
C ALA A 74 -13.85 12.40 -0.62
N GLU A 75 -13.42 12.72 0.61
CA GLU A 75 -14.19 12.45 1.83
C GLU A 75 -15.58 13.12 1.77
N ARG A 76 -15.64 14.43 1.49
CA ARG A 76 -16.91 15.17 1.37
C ARG A 76 -17.84 14.56 0.32
N LYS A 77 -17.29 14.17 -0.83
CA LYS A 77 -18.05 13.56 -1.92
C LYS A 77 -18.60 12.19 -1.52
N LEU A 78 -17.81 11.37 -0.83
CA LEU A 78 -18.24 10.06 -0.34
C LEU A 78 -19.31 10.17 0.74
N LEU A 79 -19.17 11.11 1.68
CA LEU A 79 -20.18 11.37 2.70
C LEU A 79 -21.51 11.81 2.09
N ALA A 80 -21.46 12.73 1.10
CA ALA A 80 -22.65 13.17 0.37
C ALA A 80 -23.31 12.03 -0.43
N ALA A 81 -22.51 11.15 -1.05
CA ALA A 81 -23.02 10.03 -1.83
C ALA A 81 -23.57 8.89 -0.97
N ALA A 82 -22.97 8.60 0.18
CA ALA A 82 -23.38 7.53 1.08
C ALA A 82 -24.69 7.86 1.81
N ASN A 83 -24.95 9.13 2.10
CA ASN A 83 -26.13 9.58 2.84
C ASN A 83 -26.37 8.76 4.13
N GLY A 84 -25.29 8.44 4.84
CA GLY A 84 -25.32 7.65 6.09
C GLY A 84 -25.50 6.14 5.93
N SER A 85 -25.59 5.59 4.72
CA SER A 85 -25.72 4.15 4.50
C SER A 85 -24.84 3.65 3.36
N LEU A 86 -24.20 2.50 3.56
CA LEU A 86 -23.39 1.86 2.52
C LEU A 86 -23.96 0.48 2.22
N LYS A 87 -24.14 0.19 0.93
CA LYS A 87 -24.68 -1.09 0.47
C LYS A 87 -23.53 -2.03 0.15
N VAL A 88 -23.59 -3.23 0.73
CA VAL A 88 -22.66 -4.31 0.37
C VAL A 88 -23.02 -4.83 -1.03
N VAL A 89 -22.07 -4.72 -1.96
CA VAL A 89 -22.24 -5.18 -3.35
C VAL A 89 -21.99 -6.68 -3.46
N GLU A 90 -20.97 -7.20 -2.78
CA GLU A 90 -20.56 -8.60 -2.90
C GLU A 90 -19.93 -9.10 -1.59
N ILE A 91 -20.17 -10.37 -1.24
CA ILE A 91 -19.52 -11.05 -0.12
C ILE A 91 -18.89 -12.33 -0.64
N GLN A 92 -17.56 -12.41 -0.63
CA GLN A 92 -16.82 -13.63 -0.96
C GLN A 92 -16.22 -14.26 0.30
N LYS A 93 -16.56 -15.54 0.57
CA LYS A 93 -15.93 -16.36 1.60
C LYS A 93 -14.99 -17.36 0.93
N LYS A 94 -13.68 -17.24 1.18
CA LYS A 94 -12.66 -18.16 0.63
C LYS A 94 -11.85 -18.77 1.75
N GLN A 95 -11.71 -20.09 1.75
CA GLN A 95 -10.82 -20.80 2.65
C GLN A 95 -9.42 -20.87 2.01
N ARG A 96 -8.41 -20.29 2.66
CA ARG A 96 -7.01 -20.47 2.27
C ARG A 96 -6.39 -21.58 3.11
N LYS A 97 -5.94 -22.67 2.46
CA LYS A 97 -5.01 -23.62 3.06
C LYS A 97 -3.61 -23.04 2.95
N ARG A 98 -2.94 -22.87 4.09
CA ARG A 98 -1.53 -22.48 4.12
C ARG A 98 -0.72 -23.78 4.09
N ASN A 99 -0.03 -24.03 2.99
CA ASN A 99 0.91 -25.15 2.93
C ASN A 99 2.19 -24.71 3.64
N PRO A 100 2.67 -25.48 4.64
CA PRO A 100 3.98 -25.23 5.24
C PRO A 100 5.12 -25.45 4.23
#